data_AF-A0A8J6P6M5-F1
#
_entry.id   AF-A0A8J6P6M5-F1
#
_cell.length_a   1.000
_cell.length_b   1.000
_cell.length_c   1.000
_cell.angle_alpha   90.00
_cell.angle_beta   90.00
_cell.angle_gamma   90.00
#
_symmetry.space_group_name_H-M   'P 1'
#
loop_
_entity.id
_entity.type
_entity.pdbx_description
1 polymer ?
#
loop_
_entity_poly.entity_id
_entity_poly.type
_entity_poly.pdbx_seq_one_letter_code
_entity_poly.pdbx_strand_id
1 'polypeptide(L)'
;MNVAFPNLNLEFTMNPFIDVFGLEIAWYAIIIAFGFILAAAYGISRMKQFGLDADRAIDAILAGMVGGIIGARIYYVVFSWDNYKDNLLEIFNIRNGGLAIYGGIIGALIFGLIMCKIRKVKMLPMLDVTALGFLIGQCVGRWGNFVNAEAYGSSVSDNYLLGMSVPGEEALVHPCFLYESVWCLIGFILLHFYSKRRKFDGEVGLMYLMWYGAGRMVIEGLRTDSLYLGNLRVSQILSGLLLIGALIVWLVIRSRIKRNNDPEYLKLYVKTEESKELLELAQLRNKDPKAYAQLQKEKKEERKAAKMAKKEQKVSGPEDDMEIEEAEEGVDSPDVTEQEVSAESESTEEIEEPEVLKETEVVSDDEPEETESADEEETEEKKQSDTYEGKDE
;
A
#
# COMPACT_ATOMS: atom_id res chain seq x y z
N MET A 1 11.64 11.76 21.58
CA MET A 1 11.92 12.75 20.52
C MET A 1 10.86 13.85 20.64
N ASN A 2 11.26 15.13 20.69
CA ASN A 2 10.31 16.23 20.90
C ASN A 2 10.06 16.96 19.58
N VAL A 3 8.81 17.05 19.17
CA VAL A 3 8.37 17.83 18.01
C VAL A 3 7.33 18.84 18.48
N ALA A 4 7.44 20.09 18.06
CA ALA A 4 6.56 21.15 18.51
C ALA A 4 6.14 22.09 17.38
N PHE A 5 5.00 22.76 17.56
CA PHE A 5 4.57 23.91 16.75
C PHE A 5 4.42 25.11 17.71
N PRO A 6 5.50 25.87 17.97
CA PRO A 6 5.50 26.89 19.01
C PRO A 6 4.43 27.96 18.80
N ASN A 7 4.23 28.39 17.56
CA ASN A 7 3.23 29.41 17.22
C ASN A 7 1.77 28.92 17.32
N LEU A 8 1.55 27.62 17.53
CA LEU A 8 0.25 27.02 17.81
C LEU A 8 0.11 26.53 19.26
N ASN A 9 1.15 26.67 20.08
CA ASN A 9 1.22 26.11 21.43
C ASN A 9 0.95 24.59 21.46
N LEU A 10 1.50 23.85 20.50
CA LEU A 10 1.39 22.39 20.44
C LEU A 10 2.75 21.75 20.65
N GLU A 11 2.84 20.79 21.57
CA GLU A 11 4.06 20.04 21.85
C GLU A 11 3.76 18.54 21.89
N PHE A 12 4.64 17.75 21.29
CA PHE A 12 4.49 16.32 21.16
C PHE A 12 5.79 15.63 21.57
N THR A 13 5.71 14.78 22.59
CA THR A 13 6.78 13.86 22.95
C THR A 13 6.48 12.51 22.32
N MET A 14 7.24 12.16 21.28
CA MET A 14 7.03 10.94 20.50
C MET A 14 8.13 9.92 20.79
N ASN A 15 7.73 8.65 20.92
CA ASN A 15 8.61 7.50 20.77
C ASN A 15 8.33 6.89 19.37
N PRO A 16 9.33 6.81 18.47
CA PRO A 16 9.13 6.27 17.12
C PRO A 16 8.81 4.77 17.10
N PHE A 17 9.03 4.06 18.21
CA PHE A 17 8.76 2.65 18.35
C PHE A 17 7.70 2.37 19.43
N ILE A 18 7.03 1.24 19.26
CA ILE A 18 6.22 0.61 20.30
C ILE A 18 6.78 -0.80 20.54
N ASP A 19 6.99 -1.16 21.80
CA ASP A 19 7.34 -2.52 22.18
C ASP A 19 6.08 -3.37 22.28
N VAL A 20 6.06 -4.49 21.56
CA VAL A 20 4.97 -5.46 21.59
C VAL A 20 5.59 -6.84 21.84
N PHE A 21 5.47 -7.33 23.08
CA PHE A 21 6.05 -8.62 23.52
C PHE A 21 7.58 -8.72 23.30
N GLY A 22 8.33 -7.64 23.54
CA GLY A 22 9.78 -7.61 23.32
C GLY A 22 10.19 -7.45 21.85
N LEU A 23 9.24 -7.15 20.96
CA LEU A 23 9.51 -6.78 19.57
C LEU A 23 9.23 -5.29 19.38
N GLU A 24 10.28 -4.54 19.03
CA GLU A 24 10.15 -3.14 18.66
C GLU A 24 9.54 -3.01 17.25
N ILE A 25 8.38 -2.35 17.18
CA ILE A 25 7.67 -2.06 15.94
C ILE A 25 7.68 -0.55 15.72
N ALA A 26 8.12 -0.11 14.55
CA ALA A 26 8.08 1.31 14.20
C ALA A 26 6.64 1.77 13.95
N TRP A 27 6.24 2.90 14.56
CA TRP A 27 4.94 3.53 14.30
C TRP A 27 4.74 3.85 12.82
N TYR A 28 5.81 4.19 12.12
CA TYR A 28 5.78 4.39 10.67
C TYR A 28 5.17 3.18 9.95
N ALA A 29 5.61 1.96 10.28
CA ALA A 29 5.11 0.74 9.65
C ALA A 29 3.62 0.52 9.94
N ILE A 30 3.18 0.78 11.17
CA ILE A 30 1.78 0.69 11.59
C ILE A 30 0.92 1.70 10.80
N ILE A 31 1.39 2.94 10.66
CA ILE A 31 0.69 4.00 9.93
C ILE A 31 0.58 3.66 8.43
N ILE A 32 1.65 3.17 7.80
CA ILE A 32 1.59 2.70 6.40
C ILE A 32 0.59 1.55 6.26
N ALA A 33 0.66 0.54 7.14
CA ALA A 33 -0.22 -0.62 7.08
C ALA A 33 -1.69 -0.20 7.22
N PHE A 34 -1.99 0.71 8.16
CA PHE A 34 -3.31 1.29 8.31
C PHE A 34 -3.76 2.05 7.06
N GLY A 35 -2.88 2.89 6.49
CA GLY A 35 -3.15 3.61 5.24
C GLY A 35 -3.43 2.67 4.06
N PHE A 36 -2.71 1.56 3.95
CA PHE A 36 -2.92 0.52 2.95
C PHE A 36 -4.27 -0.19 3.14
N ILE A 37 -4.61 -0.60 4.36
CA ILE A 37 -5.90 -1.24 4.66
C ILE A 37 -7.05 -0.28 4.31
N LEU A 38 -6.94 0.99 4.68
CA LEU A 38 -7.94 2.01 4.37
C LEU A 38 -8.08 2.22 2.85
N ALA A 39 -6.96 2.28 2.13
CA ALA A 39 -6.93 2.39 0.67
C ALA A 39 -7.54 1.17 -0.02
N ALA A 40 -7.23 -0.05 0.46
CA ALA A 40 -7.78 -1.30 -0.06
C ALA A 40 -9.28 -1.42 0.21
N ALA A 41 -9.73 -1.15 1.43
CA ALA A 41 -11.14 -1.15 1.80
C ALA A 41 -11.94 -0.14 0.96
N TYR A 42 -11.42 1.07 0.80
CA TYR A 42 -11.97 2.06 -0.11
C TYR A 42 -12.01 1.53 -1.55
N GLY A 43 -10.88 1.03 -2.09
CA GLY A 43 -10.79 0.50 -3.45
C GLY A 43 -11.83 -0.59 -3.73
N ILE A 44 -11.91 -1.60 -2.86
CA ILE A 44 -12.87 -2.72 -2.92
C ILE A 44 -14.31 -2.20 -2.95
N SER A 45 -14.66 -1.23 -2.10
CA SER A 45 -16.00 -0.62 -2.08
C SER A 45 -16.37 0.10 -3.38
N ARG A 46 -15.38 0.48 -4.20
CA ARG A 46 -15.57 1.22 -5.44
C ARG A 46 -15.49 0.36 -6.71
N MET A 47 -14.97 -0.86 -6.64
CA MET A 47 -14.73 -1.73 -7.80
C MET A 47 -15.96 -1.88 -8.70
N LYS A 48 -17.16 -2.06 -8.12
CA LYS A 48 -18.42 -2.17 -8.87
C LYS A 48 -18.70 -0.95 -9.76
N GLN A 49 -18.34 0.26 -9.32
CA GLN A 49 -18.55 1.49 -10.09
C GLN A 49 -17.58 1.64 -11.27
N PHE A 50 -16.53 0.83 -11.29
CA PHE A 50 -15.56 0.71 -12.36
C PHE A 50 -15.75 -0.56 -13.19
N GLY A 51 -16.77 -1.37 -12.89
CA GLY A 51 -17.07 -2.58 -13.63
C GLY A 51 -16.24 -3.79 -13.24
N LEU A 52 -15.54 -3.73 -12.11
CA LEU A 52 -14.56 -4.73 -11.68
C LEU A 52 -15.16 -5.69 -10.65
N ASP A 53 -14.81 -6.97 -10.77
CA ASP A 53 -15.03 -7.98 -9.74
C ASP A 53 -14.02 -7.78 -8.60
N ALA A 54 -14.53 -7.54 -7.39
CA ALA A 54 -13.70 -7.26 -6.22
C ALA A 54 -12.79 -8.42 -5.85
N ASP A 55 -13.25 -9.66 -5.92
CA ASP A 55 -12.47 -10.83 -5.49
C ASP A 55 -11.25 -11.00 -6.40
N ARG A 56 -11.44 -10.85 -7.71
CA ARG A 56 -10.34 -10.88 -8.69
C ARG A 56 -9.39 -9.68 -8.52
N ALA A 57 -9.92 -8.52 -8.17
CA ALA A 57 -9.13 -7.32 -7.96
C ALA A 57 -8.28 -7.39 -6.68
N ILE A 58 -8.74 -8.10 -5.63
CA ILE A 58 -7.99 -8.32 -4.40
C ILE A 58 -6.68 -9.06 -4.69
N ASP A 59 -6.70 -10.09 -5.55
CA ASP A 59 -5.47 -10.79 -5.93
C ASP A 59 -4.45 -9.82 -6.55
N ALA A 60 -4.90 -8.88 -7.39
CA ALA A 60 -4.04 -7.87 -7.99
C ALA A 60 -3.48 -6.87 -6.96
N ILE A 61 -4.29 -6.49 -5.97
CA ILE A 61 -3.84 -5.64 -4.85
C ILE A 61 -2.77 -6.36 -4.03
N LEU A 62 -3.00 -7.63 -3.68
CA LEU A 62 -2.06 -8.45 -2.90
C LEU A 62 -0.77 -8.72 -3.67
N ALA A 63 -0.87 -9.06 -4.96
CA ALA A 63 0.29 -9.22 -5.82
C ALA A 63 1.10 -7.91 -5.93
N GLY A 64 0.42 -6.76 -6.05
CA GLY A 64 1.05 -5.45 -6.03
C GLY A 64 1.75 -5.15 -4.71
N MET A 65 1.15 -5.49 -3.57
CA MET A 65 1.78 -5.34 -2.25
C MET A 65 3.08 -6.15 -2.14
N VAL A 66 3.02 -7.44 -2.48
CA VAL A 66 4.19 -8.33 -2.45
C VAL A 66 5.27 -7.86 -3.44
N GLY A 67 4.87 -7.56 -4.68
CA GLY A 67 5.75 -7.03 -5.71
C GLY A 67 6.38 -5.70 -5.31
N GLY A 68 5.67 -4.85 -4.55
CA GLY A 68 6.21 -3.61 -4.02
C GLY A 68 7.31 -3.83 -2.99
N ILE A 69 7.13 -4.76 -2.05
CA ILE A 69 8.19 -5.08 -1.07
C ILE A 69 9.42 -5.64 -1.79
N ILE A 70 9.22 -6.60 -2.70
CA ILE A 70 10.29 -7.21 -3.49
C ILE A 70 11.01 -6.15 -4.33
N GLY A 71 10.26 -5.33 -5.06
CA GLY A 71 10.81 -4.28 -5.92
C GLY A 71 11.58 -3.22 -5.12
N ALA A 72 11.05 -2.81 -3.96
CA ALA A 72 11.72 -1.86 -3.08
C ALA A 72 13.07 -2.38 -2.60
N ARG A 73 13.14 -3.68 -2.27
CA ARG A 73 14.37 -4.32 -1.83
C ARG A 73 15.38 -4.48 -2.97
N ILE A 74 14.95 -5.02 -4.11
CA ILE A 74 15.81 -5.20 -5.28
C ILE A 74 16.41 -3.86 -5.71
N TYR A 75 15.59 -2.82 -5.82
CA TYR A 75 16.07 -1.51 -6.21
C TYR A 75 17.12 -0.99 -5.22
N TYR A 76 16.86 -1.05 -3.92
CA TYR A 76 17.84 -0.61 -2.91
C TYR A 76 19.18 -1.36 -3.04
N VAL A 77 19.14 -2.69 -3.16
CA VAL A 77 20.32 -3.54 -3.27
C VAL A 77 21.11 -3.23 -4.54
N VAL A 78 20.45 -3.01 -5.68
CA VAL A 78 21.11 -2.65 -6.95
C VAL A 78 21.89 -1.34 -6.81
N PHE A 79 21.31 -0.33 -6.14
CA PHE A 79 21.97 0.98 -5.95
C PHE A 79 22.95 1.00 -4.78
N SER A 80 22.99 -0.06 -3.95
CA SER A 80 23.91 -0.21 -2.81
C SER A 80 24.75 -1.50 -2.94
N TRP A 81 25.04 -1.94 -4.17
CA TRP A 81 25.62 -3.25 -4.46
C TRP A 81 26.93 -3.54 -3.71
N ASP A 82 27.76 -2.52 -3.52
CA ASP A 82 29.02 -2.64 -2.79
C ASP A 82 28.85 -3.13 -1.34
N ASN A 83 27.71 -2.88 -0.71
CA ASN A 83 27.41 -3.35 0.64
C ASN A 83 26.99 -4.82 0.69
N TYR A 84 26.59 -5.42 -0.45
CA TYR A 84 25.99 -6.76 -0.50
C TYR A 84 26.85 -7.79 -1.26
N LYS A 85 27.78 -7.35 -2.10
CA LYS A 85 28.60 -8.23 -2.96
C LYS A 85 29.35 -9.31 -2.19
N ASP A 86 29.74 -9.03 -0.95
CA ASP A 86 30.52 -9.94 -0.10
C ASP A 86 29.66 -10.79 0.83
N ASN A 87 28.37 -10.46 0.99
CA ASN A 87 27.41 -11.22 1.81
C ASN A 87 25.99 -11.18 1.22
N LEU A 88 25.72 -12.06 0.25
CA LEU A 88 24.43 -12.10 -0.46
C LEU A 88 23.23 -12.46 0.44
N LEU A 89 23.44 -13.08 1.61
CA LEU A 89 22.34 -13.40 2.53
C LEU A 89 21.71 -12.14 3.12
N GLU A 90 22.45 -11.04 3.23
CA GLU A 90 21.93 -9.77 3.73
C GLU A 90 20.87 -9.15 2.80
N ILE A 91 20.83 -9.56 1.53
CA ILE A 91 19.80 -9.12 0.58
C ILE A 91 18.39 -9.47 1.09
N PHE A 92 18.23 -10.57 1.83
CA PHE A 92 16.94 -10.99 2.38
C PHE A 92 16.60 -10.33 3.73
N ASN A 93 17.56 -9.67 4.37
CA ASN A 93 17.33 -9.00 5.64
C ASN A 93 16.65 -7.64 5.44
N ILE A 94 15.32 -7.66 5.39
CA ILE A 94 14.47 -6.47 5.28
C ILE A 94 14.25 -5.75 6.63
N ARG A 95 14.63 -6.36 7.76
CA ARG A 95 14.43 -5.78 9.10
C ARG A 95 15.41 -4.66 9.40
N ASN A 96 16.61 -4.72 8.84
CA ASN A 96 17.64 -3.70 8.99
C ASN A 96 17.38 -2.45 8.12
N GLY A 97 16.21 -2.35 7.49
CA GLY A 97 15.88 -1.28 6.55
C GLY A 97 16.36 -1.57 5.13
N GLY A 98 16.60 -0.53 4.34
CA GLY A 98 17.06 -0.65 2.96
C GLY A 98 15.93 -1.00 1.98
N LEU A 99 14.88 -0.18 1.96
CA LEU A 99 13.78 -0.27 1.01
C LEU A 99 13.67 1.05 0.26
N ALA A 100 13.77 1.01 -1.07
CA ALA A 100 13.69 2.20 -1.91
C ALA A 100 12.29 2.36 -2.50
N ILE A 101 11.67 3.54 -2.29
CA ILE A 101 10.29 3.80 -2.72
C ILE A 101 10.07 3.66 -4.24
N TYR A 102 11.06 4.05 -5.06
CA TYR A 102 10.99 3.89 -6.52
C TYR A 102 10.86 2.42 -6.92
N GLY A 103 11.67 1.55 -6.32
CA GLY A 103 11.56 0.11 -6.50
C GLY A 103 10.21 -0.42 -6.08
N GLY A 104 9.67 0.10 -4.97
CA GLY A 104 8.35 -0.31 -4.49
C GLY A 104 7.22 0.02 -5.45
N ILE A 105 7.21 1.23 -6.00
CA ILE A 105 6.19 1.63 -6.99
C ILE A 105 6.31 0.80 -8.27
N ILE A 106 7.54 0.60 -8.78
CA ILE A 106 7.78 -0.20 -10.00
C ILE A 106 7.34 -1.65 -9.78
N GLY A 107 7.78 -2.27 -8.69
CA GLY A 107 7.43 -3.65 -8.36
C GLY A 107 5.93 -3.86 -8.17
N ALA A 108 5.26 -2.92 -7.47
CA ALA A 108 3.82 -2.97 -7.28
C ALA A 108 3.03 -2.86 -8.59
N LEU A 109 3.45 -1.97 -9.49
CA LEU A 109 2.84 -1.83 -10.81
C LEU A 109 3.04 -3.09 -11.65
N ILE A 110 4.26 -3.63 -11.72
CA ILE A 110 4.56 -4.82 -12.53
C ILE A 110 3.73 -6.02 -12.06
N PHE A 111 3.82 -6.36 -10.76
CA PHE A 111 3.12 -7.53 -10.23
C PHE A 111 1.61 -7.35 -10.24
N GLY A 112 1.12 -6.15 -9.90
CA GLY A 112 -0.30 -5.83 -9.95
C GLY A 112 -0.88 -5.95 -11.36
N LEU A 113 -0.18 -5.45 -12.38
CA LEU A 113 -0.61 -5.54 -13.78
C LEU A 113 -0.51 -6.97 -14.33
N ILE A 114 0.53 -7.72 -13.98
CA ILE A 114 0.63 -9.16 -14.32
C ILE A 114 -0.56 -9.90 -13.73
N MET A 115 -0.88 -9.66 -12.45
CA MET A 115 -2.01 -10.32 -11.80
C MET A 115 -3.35 -9.86 -12.38
N CYS A 116 -3.48 -8.60 -12.82
CA CYS A 116 -4.65 -8.16 -13.58
C CYS A 116 -4.82 -8.97 -14.86
N LYS A 117 -3.73 -9.27 -15.57
CA LYS A 117 -3.76 -10.12 -16.77
C LYS A 117 -4.18 -11.55 -16.43
N ILE A 118 -3.58 -12.15 -15.39
CA ILE A 118 -3.87 -13.52 -14.95
C ILE A 118 -5.34 -13.66 -14.51
N ARG A 119 -5.83 -12.72 -13.69
CA ARG A 119 -7.19 -12.75 -13.14
C ARG A 119 -8.23 -12.07 -14.04
N LYS A 120 -7.83 -11.65 -15.24
CA LYS A 120 -8.67 -10.96 -16.23
C LYS A 120 -9.40 -9.73 -15.66
N VAL A 121 -8.69 -8.94 -14.87
CA VAL A 121 -9.13 -7.63 -14.40
C VAL A 121 -8.69 -6.60 -15.44
N LYS A 122 -9.62 -5.74 -15.89
CA LYS A 122 -9.26 -4.68 -16.83
C LYS A 122 -8.31 -3.67 -16.16
N MET A 123 -7.16 -3.46 -16.79
CA MET A 123 -6.06 -2.68 -16.21
C MET A 123 -6.42 -1.20 -16.04
N LEU A 124 -7.02 -0.54 -17.04
CA LEU A 124 -7.30 0.90 -16.95
C LEU A 124 -8.30 1.27 -15.85
N PRO A 125 -9.46 0.58 -15.71
CA PRO A 125 -10.33 0.83 -14.57
C PRO A 125 -9.66 0.46 -13.23
N MET A 126 -8.81 -0.57 -13.20
CA MET A 126 -8.06 -0.93 -11.99
C MET A 126 -7.07 0.17 -11.59
N LEU A 127 -6.38 0.77 -12.55
CA LEU A 127 -5.49 1.90 -12.33
C LEU A 127 -6.25 3.13 -11.81
N ASP A 128 -7.46 3.40 -12.32
CA ASP A 128 -8.31 4.48 -11.81
C ASP A 128 -8.68 4.30 -10.32
N VAL A 129 -9.06 3.08 -9.94
CA VAL A 129 -9.38 2.78 -8.52
C VAL A 129 -8.12 2.85 -7.66
N THR A 130 -7.02 2.28 -8.13
CA THR A 130 -5.73 2.27 -7.44
C THR A 130 -5.19 3.68 -7.23
N ALA A 131 -5.35 4.57 -8.20
CA ALA A 131 -4.94 5.98 -8.09
C ALA A 131 -5.63 6.72 -6.93
N LEU A 132 -6.91 6.45 -6.69
CA LEU A 132 -7.62 6.99 -5.53
C LEU A 132 -7.11 6.37 -4.22
N GLY A 133 -6.82 5.06 -4.24
CA GLY A 133 -6.20 4.36 -3.11
C GLY A 133 -4.81 4.92 -2.76
N PHE A 134 -4.00 5.25 -3.76
CA PHE A 134 -2.68 5.86 -3.56
C PHE A 134 -2.76 7.20 -2.83
N LEU A 135 -3.74 8.05 -3.16
CA LEU A 135 -3.91 9.32 -2.43
C LEU A 135 -4.27 9.10 -0.97
N ILE A 136 -5.07 8.07 -0.65
CA ILE A 136 -5.36 7.69 0.74
C ILE A 136 -4.07 7.22 1.43
N GLY A 137 -3.36 6.26 0.84
CA GLY A 137 -2.13 5.71 1.40
C GLY A 137 -1.05 6.77 1.60
N GLN A 138 -0.87 7.68 0.64
CA GLN A 138 0.04 8.81 0.76
C GLN A 138 -0.41 9.79 1.84
N CYS A 139 -1.70 10.16 1.88
CA CYS A 139 -2.23 11.06 2.91
C CYS A 139 -1.97 10.54 4.33
N VAL A 140 -2.17 9.24 4.55
CA VAL A 140 -1.96 8.61 5.87
C VAL A 140 -0.47 8.38 6.13
N GLY A 141 0.26 7.83 5.17
CA GLY A 141 1.67 7.45 5.31
C GLY A 141 2.59 8.60 5.69
N ARG A 142 2.27 9.84 5.29
CA ARG A 142 3.06 11.04 5.66
C ARG A 142 3.09 11.31 7.15
N TRP A 143 2.10 10.85 7.91
CA TRP A 143 2.12 10.94 9.36
C TRP A 143 3.21 10.05 9.99
N GLY A 144 3.70 9.03 9.27
CA GLY A 144 4.91 8.31 9.66
C GLY A 144 6.14 9.22 9.70
N ASN A 145 6.29 10.14 8.73
CA ASN A 145 7.39 11.11 8.71
C ASN A 145 7.31 12.07 9.91
N PHE A 146 6.10 12.44 10.34
CA PHE A 146 5.90 13.27 11.52
C PHE A 146 6.35 12.56 12.81
N VAL A 147 5.99 11.29 12.99
CA VAL A 147 6.38 10.51 14.17
C VAL A 147 7.91 10.30 14.24
N ASN A 148 8.56 10.16 13.08
CA ASN A 148 10.01 10.05 12.97
C ASN A 148 10.75 11.41 12.96
N ALA A 149 10.03 12.54 12.93
CA ALA A 149 10.58 13.88 12.69
C ALA A 149 11.53 13.95 11.48
N GLU A 150 11.18 13.30 10.38
CA GLU A 150 11.99 13.24 9.16
C GLU A 150 11.29 13.91 7.97
N ALA A 151 11.99 14.03 6.84
CA ALA A 151 11.43 14.50 5.57
C ALA A 151 10.76 15.89 5.65
N TYR A 152 11.27 16.76 6.52
CA TYR A 152 10.85 18.14 6.67
C TYR A 152 11.48 19.06 5.61
N GLY A 153 10.99 20.30 5.53
CA GLY A 153 11.49 21.27 4.57
C GLY A 153 12.55 22.21 5.13
N SER A 154 12.94 23.19 4.34
CA SER A 154 13.90 24.21 4.74
C SER A 154 13.43 25.02 5.95
N SER A 155 14.37 25.70 6.59
CA SER A 155 14.10 26.60 7.71
C SER A 155 13.13 27.72 7.32
N VAL A 156 12.30 28.11 8.28
CA VAL A 156 11.32 29.20 8.20
C VAL A 156 11.58 30.23 9.29
N SER A 157 10.97 31.40 9.16
CA SER A 157 11.05 32.42 10.21
C SER A 157 10.35 31.97 11.50
N ASP A 158 10.83 32.47 12.64
CA ASP A 158 10.31 32.10 13.97
C ASP A 158 8.83 32.45 14.16
N ASN A 159 8.31 33.42 13.42
CA ASN A 159 6.89 33.81 13.43
C ASN A 159 6.01 33.05 12.42
N TYR A 160 6.56 32.06 11.71
CA TYR A 160 5.78 31.28 10.76
C TYR A 160 4.79 30.36 11.50
N LEU A 161 3.50 30.56 11.26
CA LEU A 161 2.41 29.92 12.04
C LEU A 161 2.54 28.39 12.13
N LEU A 162 2.92 27.74 11.03
CA LEU A 162 3.06 26.29 10.96
C LEU A 162 4.51 25.83 11.18
N GLY A 163 5.39 26.68 11.69
CA GLY A 163 6.80 26.35 11.91
C GLY A 163 6.91 25.18 12.88
N MET A 164 7.57 24.11 12.43
CA MET A 164 7.74 22.88 13.20
C MET A 164 9.16 22.86 13.78
N SER A 165 9.29 22.63 15.07
CA SER A 165 10.56 22.32 15.71
C SER A 165 10.79 20.81 15.63
N VAL A 166 11.99 20.41 15.20
CA VAL A 166 12.42 19.01 15.10
C VAL A 166 13.77 18.84 15.79
N PRO A 167 14.07 17.66 16.36
CA PRO A 167 15.33 17.48 17.07
C PRO A 167 16.55 17.56 16.16
N GLY A 168 17.57 18.28 16.60
CA GLY A 168 18.80 18.50 15.84
C GLY A 168 18.78 19.75 14.96
N GLU A 169 17.63 20.43 14.82
CA GLU A 169 17.52 21.71 14.09
C GLU A 169 17.30 22.86 15.09
N GLU A 170 18.09 23.92 14.94
CA GLU A 170 17.93 25.14 15.77
C GLU A 170 16.78 26.03 15.29
N ALA A 171 16.54 26.04 13.97
CA ALA A 171 15.48 26.83 13.35
C ALA A 171 14.19 26.04 13.18
N LEU A 172 13.05 26.73 13.17
CA LEU A 172 11.79 26.12 12.75
C LEU A 172 11.86 25.71 11.28
N VAL A 173 11.23 24.59 10.93
CA VAL A 173 11.21 24.05 9.57
C VAL A 173 9.80 23.96 9.02
N HIS A 174 9.70 23.89 7.69
CA HIS A 174 8.44 23.58 7.02
C HIS A 174 7.97 22.14 7.37
N PRO A 175 6.74 21.95 7.89
CA PRO A 175 6.15 20.63 8.10
C PRO A 175 5.69 20.02 6.77
N CYS A 176 6.63 19.61 5.92
CA CYS A 176 6.34 19.05 4.61
C CYS A 176 5.38 17.85 4.66
N PHE A 177 5.44 17.03 5.72
CA PHE A 177 4.48 15.95 5.93
C PHE A 177 3.02 16.44 5.90
N LEU A 178 2.73 17.59 6.53
CA LEU A 178 1.38 18.15 6.62
C LEU A 178 0.95 18.70 5.27
N TYR A 179 1.86 19.37 4.55
CA TYR A 179 1.58 19.88 3.20
C TYR A 179 1.25 18.73 2.25
N GLU A 180 2.04 17.64 2.28
CA GLU A 180 1.81 16.46 1.45
C GLU A 180 0.51 15.74 1.84
N SER A 181 0.23 15.58 3.14
CA SER A 181 -1.01 14.99 3.65
C SER A 181 -2.24 15.76 3.18
N VAL A 182 -2.25 17.09 3.37
CA VAL A 182 -3.38 17.94 2.96
C VAL A 182 -3.53 17.96 1.44
N TRP A 183 -2.43 18.01 0.68
CA TRP A 183 -2.46 17.94 -0.78
C TRP A 183 -3.07 16.64 -1.28
N CYS A 184 -2.71 15.51 -0.67
CA CYS A 184 -3.24 14.19 -1.00
C CYS A 184 -4.72 14.08 -0.61
N LEU A 185 -5.12 14.63 0.55
CA LEU A 185 -6.52 14.65 0.99
C LEU A 185 -7.41 15.46 0.03
N ILE A 186 -6.98 16.68 -0.33
CA ILE A 186 -7.70 17.52 -1.30
C ILE A 186 -7.79 16.81 -2.64
N GLY A 187 -6.67 16.23 -3.11
CA GLY A 187 -6.64 15.43 -4.34
C GLY A 187 -7.62 14.28 -4.29
N PHE A 188 -7.63 13.52 -3.19
CA PHE A 188 -8.55 12.40 -3.01
C PHE A 188 -10.00 12.85 -3.09
N ILE A 189 -10.37 13.92 -2.38
CA ILE A 189 -11.74 14.46 -2.38
C ILE A 189 -12.14 14.88 -3.80
N LEU A 190 -11.31 15.68 -4.48
CA LEU A 190 -11.59 16.16 -5.83
C LEU A 190 -11.72 15.01 -6.83
N LEU A 191 -10.78 14.07 -6.84
CA LEU A 191 -10.79 12.94 -7.77
C LEU A 191 -11.88 11.92 -7.42
N HIS A 192 -12.22 11.74 -6.14
CA HIS A 192 -13.34 10.91 -5.71
C HIS A 192 -14.64 11.40 -6.36
N PHE A 193 -14.95 12.69 -6.24
CA PHE A 193 -16.16 13.25 -6.83
C PHE A 193 -16.08 13.29 -8.36
N TYR A 194 -14.91 13.61 -8.91
CA TYR A 194 -14.70 13.61 -10.36
C TYR A 194 -14.83 12.22 -10.98
N SER A 195 -14.45 11.14 -10.26
CA SER A 195 -14.49 9.76 -10.77
C SER A 195 -15.86 9.34 -11.29
N LYS A 196 -16.94 9.96 -10.82
CA LYS A 196 -18.32 9.76 -11.28
C LYS A 196 -18.61 10.40 -12.64
N ARG A 197 -17.79 11.37 -13.06
CA ARG A 197 -17.91 12.16 -14.30
C ARG A 197 -16.87 11.81 -15.36
N ARG A 198 -16.03 10.79 -15.10
CA ARG A 198 -15.02 10.31 -16.04
C ARG A 198 -15.64 9.91 -17.39
N LYS A 199 -14.86 10.06 -18.46
CA LYS A 199 -15.27 9.86 -19.85
C LYS A 199 -14.66 8.63 -20.49
N PHE A 200 -13.51 8.18 -19.99
CA PHE A 200 -12.83 6.96 -20.42
C PHE A 200 -12.13 6.33 -19.22
N ASP A 201 -11.84 5.03 -19.29
CA ASP A 201 -11.09 4.34 -18.25
C ASP A 201 -9.60 4.70 -18.31
N GLY A 202 -8.99 4.95 -17.16
CA GLY A 202 -7.63 5.49 -17.04
C GLY A 202 -7.60 7.01 -16.89
N GLU A 203 -8.74 7.70 -17.02
CA GLU A 203 -8.81 9.15 -16.87
C GLU A 203 -8.46 9.60 -15.44
N VAL A 204 -8.96 8.90 -14.42
CA VAL A 204 -8.71 9.25 -13.02
C VAL A 204 -7.23 8.99 -12.68
N GLY A 205 -6.65 7.92 -13.22
CA GLY A 205 -5.22 7.63 -13.13
C GLY A 205 -4.35 8.74 -13.73
N LEU A 206 -4.69 9.24 -14.92
CA LEU A 206 -4.00 10.39 -15.53
C LEU A 206 -4.14 11.65 -14.67
N MET A 207 -5.33 11.92 -14.14
CA MET A 207 -5.55 13.06 -13.26
C MET A 207 -4.77 12.95 -11.96
N TYR A 208 -4.62 11.75 -11.40
CA TYR A 208 -3.77 11.51 -10.25
C TYR A 208 -2.31 11.83 -10.57
N LEU A 209 -1.79 11.39 -11.71
CA LEU A 209 -0.41 11.70 -12.12
C LEU A 209 -0.20 13.21 -12.27
N MET A 210 -1.16 13.93 -12.85
CA MET A 210 -1.11 15.39 -12.94
C MET A 210 -1.15 16.05 -11.55
N TRP A 211 -2.09 15.63 -10.68
CA TRP A 211 -2.30 16.21 -9.35
C TRP A 211 -1.12 15.96 -8.41
N TYR A 212 -0.71 14.70 -8.28
CA TYR A 212 0.39 14.30 -7.43
C TYR A 212 1.72 14.83 -7.99
N GLY A 213 1.92 14.79 -9.31
CA GLY A 213 3.09 15.38 -9.95
C GLY A 213 3.23 16.87 -9.66
N ALA A 214 2.13 17.63 -9.71
CA ALA A 214 2.14 19.07 -9.40
C ALA A 214 2.52 19.32 -7.93
N GLY A 215 1.88 18.61 -6.99
CA GLY A 215 2.20 18.72 -5.57
C GLY A 215 3.65 18.34 -5.28
N ARG A 216 4.13 17.26 -5.90
CA ARG A 216 5.50 16.77 -5.72
C ARG A 216 6.53 17.76 -6.24
N MET A 217 6.28 18.44 -7.36
CA MET A 217 7.19 19.49 -7.85
C MET A 217 7.35 20.64 -6.86
N VAL A 218 6.24 21.10 -6.28
CA VAL A 218 6.23 22.21 -5.30
C VAL A 218 6.87 21.79 -3.99
N ILE A 219 6.39 20.71 -3.39
CA ILE A 219 6.80 20.32 -2.03
C ILE A 219 8.22 19.73 -2.02
N GLU A 220 8.60 18.98 -3.06
CA GLU A 220 10.00 18.54 -3.17
C GLU A 220 10.95 19.73 -3.26
N GLY A 221 10.52 20.90 -3.78
CA GLY A 221 11.35 22.11 -3.79
C GLY A 221 11.61 22.69 -2.39
N LEU A 222 10.78 22.36 -1.41
CA LEU A 222 10.95 22.77 -0.02
C LEU A 222 11.81 21.78 0.77
N ARG A 223 11.87 20.52 0.37
CA ARG A 223 12.59 19.46 1.09
C ARG A 223 14.10 19.66 1.11
N THR A 224 14.74 19.19 2.17
CA THR A 224 16.19 19.23 2.38
C THR A 224 16.87 17.90 2.05
N ASP A 225 16.14 16.78 2.12
CA ASP A 225 16.62 15.40 1.99
C ASP A 225 16.34 14.78 0.60
N SER A 226 16.32 15.61 -0.44
CA SER A 226 15.98 15.16 -1.80
C SER A 226 17.06 14.25 -2.41
N LEU A 227 16.65 13.31 -3.26
CA LEU A 227 17.58 12.56 -4.10
C LEU A 227 18.03 13.43 -5.28
N TYR A 228 19.34 13.63 -5.40
CA TYR A 228 19.95 14.45 -6.45
C TYR A 228 20.60 13.60 -7.55
N LEU A 229 20.46 14.06 -8.78
CA LEU A 229 21.27 13.65 -9.93
C LEU A 229 21.99 14.89 -10.46
N GLY A 230 23.27 15.04 -10.09
CA GLY A 230 23.97 16.31 -10.24
C GLY A 230 23.27 17.42 -9.45
N ASN A 231 22.95 18.53 -10.11
CA ASN A 231 22.29 19.68 -9.46
C ASN A 231 20.75 19.62 -9.46
N LEU A 232 20.16 18.51 -9.94
CA LEU A 232 18.72 18.40 -10.12
C LEU A 232 18.12 17.36 -9.16
N ARG A 233 16.96 17.69 -8.59
CA ARG A 233 16.19 16.77 -7.74
C ARG A 233 15.45 15.77 -8.62
N VAL A 234 15.77 14.48 -8.47
CA VAL A 234 15.23 13.39 -9.31
C VAL A 234 13.70 13.34 -9.24
N SER A 235 13.14 13.48 -8.04
CA SER A 235 11.68 13.48 -7.86
C SER A 235 10.99 14.63 -8.60
N GLN A 236 11.62 15.82 -8.68
CA GLN A 236 11.02 16.97 -9.38
C GLN A 236 10.99 16.74 -10.90
N ILE A 237 12.10 16.25 -11.48
CA ILE A 237 12.16 15.95 -12.92
C ILE A 237 11.11 14.89 -13.27
N LEU A 238 11.10 13.78 -12.54
CA LEU A 238 10.17 12.68 -12.79
C LEU A 238 8.71 13.17 -12.67
N SER A 239 8.41 13.97 -11.66
CA SER A 239 7.07 14.53 -11.46
C SER A 239 6.66 15.47 -12.59
N GLY A 240 7.58 16.31 -13.09
CA GLY A 240 7.33 17.17 -14.23
C GLY A 240 7.07 16.39 -15.53
N LEU A 241 7.87 15.36 -15.79
CA LEU A 241 7.68 14.48 -16.94
C LEU A 241 6.33 13.74 -16.89
N LEU A 242 5.97 13.18 -15.72
CA LEU A 242 4.70 12.50 -15.53
C LEU A 242 3.51 13.45 -15.66
N LEU A 243 3.61 14.67 -15.11
CA LEU A 243 2.57 15.69 -15.23
C LEU A 243 2.34 16.08 -16.69
N ILE A 244 3.40 16.45 -17.41
CA ILE A 244 3.31 16.88 -18.81
C ILE A 244 2.84 15.73 -19.69
N GLY A 245 3.40 14.52 -19.51
CA GLY A 245 3.01 13.33 -20.24
C GLY A 245 1.54 12.98 -20.03
N ALA A 246 1.08 12.96 -18.77
CA ALA A 246 -0.31 12.70 -18.44
C ALA A 246 -1.26 13.76 -19.02
N LEU A 247 -0.87 15.04 -18.99
CA LEU A 247 -1.63 16.14 -19.57
C LEU A 247 -1.77 15.99 -21.10
N ILE A 248 -0.67 15.68 -21.80
CA ILE A 248 -0.69 15.47 -23.26
C ILE A 248 -1.62 14.30 -23.61
N VAL A 249 -1.46 13.15 -22.94
CA VAL A 249 -2.30 11.97 -23.18
C VAL A 249 -3.77 12.29 -22.89
N TRP A 250 -4.06 12.97 -21.78
CA TRP A 250 -5.41 13.36 -21.42
C TRP A 250 -6.03 14.30 -22.46
N LEU A 251 -5.31 15.33 -22.91
CA LEU A 251 -5.77 16.28 -23.94
C LEU A 251 -6.00 15.58 -25.28
N VAL A 252 -5.12 14.68 -25.69
CA VAL A 252 -5.26 13.91 -26.94
C VAL A 252 -6.49 13.03 -26.89
N ILE A 253 -6.69 12.27 -25.82
CA ILE A 253 -7.86 11.39 -25.67
C ILE A 253 -9.15 12.21 -25.61
N ARG A 254 -9.20 13.27 -24.80
CA ARG A 254 -10.37 14.17 -24.73
C ARG A 254 -10.69 14.82 -26.07
N SER A 255 -9.68 15.23 -26.82
CA SER A 255 -9.86 15.81 -28.15
C SER A 255 -10.32 14.77 -29.18
N ARG A 256 -9.91 13.51 -29.06
CA ARG A 256 -10.42 12.41 -29.89
C ARG A 256 -11.87 12.09 -29.54
N ILE A 257 -12.22 12.02 -28.26
CA ILE A 257 -13.61 11.80 -27.81
C ILE A 257 -14.53 12.92 -28.31
N LYS A 258 -14.11 14.20 -28.20
CA LYS A 258 -14.94 15.34 -28.66
C LYS A 258 -15.16 15.35 -30.18
N ARG A 259 -14.16 14.91 -30.96
CA ARG A 259 -14.23 14.86 -32.43
C ARG A 259 -14.95 13.62 -32.94
N ASN A 260 -15.03 12.58 -32.13
CA ASN A 260 -15.74 11.37 -32.48
C ASN A 260 -17.22 11.50 -32.09
N ASN A 261 -18.12 11.28 -33.05
CA ASN A 261 -19.56 11.31 -32.81
C ASN A 261 -20.13 9.93 -32.45
N ASP A 262 -19.31 8.88 -32.47
CA ASP A 262 -19.69 7.53 -32.07
C ASP A 262 -19.89 7.44 -30.54
N PRO A 263 -21.12 7.14 -30.06
CA PRO A 263 -21.40 6.96 -28.64
C PRO A 263 -20.66 5.79 -27.98
N GLU A 264 -20.19 4.81 -28.77
CA GLU A 264 -19.45 3.64 -28.30
C GLU A 264 -17.93 3.89 -28.23
N TYR A 265 -17.44 5.01 -28.77
CA TYR A 265 -16.01 5.33 -28.75
C TYR A 265 -15.48 5.50 -27.31
N LEU A 266 -14.55 4.63 -26.92
CA LEU A 266 -13.99 4.57 -25.56
C LEU A 266 -15.06 4.50 -24.46
N LYS A 267 -16.13 3.75 -24.73
CA LYS A 267 -17.17 3.43 -23.75
C LYS A 267 -16.53 2.87 -22.49
N LEU A 268 -16.91 3.45 -21.35
CA LEU A 268 -16.46 3.01 -20.03
C LEU A 268 -16.72 1.52 -19.84
N TYR A 269 -15.74 0.81 -19.29
CA TYR A 269 -15.79 -0.64 -19.08
C TYR A 269 -17.03 -1.05 -18.30
N VAL A 270 -17.41 -0.31 -17.24
CA VAL A 270 -18.63 -0.56 -16.46
C VAL A 270 -19.92 -0.59 -17.29
N LYS A 271 -19.91 -0.02 -18.50
CA LYS A 271 -21.07 0.00 -19.41
C LYS A 271 -21.03 -1.11 -20.47
N THR A 272 -19.93 -1.86 -20.60
CA THR A 272 -19.82 -2.96 -21.57
C THR A 272 -20.62 -4.17 -21.09
N GLU A 273 -21.07 -5.00 -22.02
CA GLU A 273 -21.76 -6.26 -21.67
C GLU A 273 -20.82 -7.20 -20.91
N GLU A 274 -19.54 -7.27 -21.30
CA GLU A 274 -18.51 -8.02 -20.58
C GLU A 274 -18.46 -7.68 -19.09
N SER A 275 -18.50 -6.38 -18.74
CA SER A 275 -18.47 -5.96 -17.35
C SER A 275 -19.77 -6.27 -16.61
N LYS A 276 -20.92 -6.09 -17.26
CA LYS A 276 -22.23 -6.43 -16.66
C LYS A 276 -22.33 -7.91 -16.36
N GLU A 277 -21.99 -8.77 -17.31
CA GLU A 277 -21.95 -10.23 -17.12
C GLU A 277 -21.00 -10.62 -15.99
N LEU A 278 -19.81 -10.01 -15.93
CA LEU A 278 -18.86 -10.26 -14.85
C LEU A 278 -19.43 -9.87 -13.48
N LEU A 279 -20.09 -8.71 -13.39
CA LEU A 279 -20.71 -8.24 -12.16
C LEU A 279 -21.91 -9.10 -11.74
N GLU A 280 -22.71 -9.59 -12.69
CA GLU A 280 -23.81 -10.53 -12.44
C GLU A 280 -23.28 -11.87 -11.92
N LEU A 281 -22.22 -12.40 -12.52
CA LEU A 281 -21.56 -13.61 -12.03
C LEU A 281 -20.99 -13.44 -10.62
N ALA A 282 -20.37 -12.28 -10.33
CA ALA A 282 -19.87 -11.97 -8.99
C ALA A 282 -21.01 -11.83 -7.98
N GLN A 283 -22.17 -11.29 -8.39
CA GLN A 283 -23.37 -11.25 -7.55
C GLN A 283 -23.92 -12.65 -7.28
N LEU A 284 -24.02 -13.50 -8.30
CA LEU A 284 -24.45 -14.89 -8.17
C LEU A 284 -23.54 -15.67 -7.23
N ARG A 285 -22.21 -15.54 -7.39
CA ARG A 285 -21.20 -16.14 -6.50
C ARG A 285 -21.46 -15.83 -5.03
N ASN A 286 -21.78 -14.57 -4.72
CA ASN A 286 -21.99 -14.13 -3.35
C ASN A 286 -23.38 -14.51 -2.79
N LYS A 287 -24.40 -14.62 -3.65
CA LYS A 287 -25.79 -14.87 -3.24
C LYS A 287 -26.12 -16.37 -3.16
N ASP A 288 -25.67 -17.14 -4.14
CA ASP A 288 -25.90 -18.58 -4.23
C ASP A 288 -24.64 -19.28 -4.79
N PRO A 289 -23.69 -19.64 -3.89
CA PRO A 289 -22.46 -20.32 -4.28
C PRO A 289 -22.70 -21.66 -5.00
N LYS A 290 -23.80 -22.36 -4.69
CA LYS A 290 -24.11 -23.66 -5.31
C LYS A 290 -24.56 -23.47 -6.76
N ALA A 291 -25.47 -22.54 -7.01
CA ALA A 291 -25.89 -22.21 -8.37
C ALA A 291 -24.73 -21.68 -9.21
N TYR A 292 -23.85 -20.86 -8.61
CA TYR A 292 -22.62 -20.41 -9.27
C TYR A 292 -21.70 -21.58 -9.67
N ALA A 293 -21.45 -22.52 -8.76
CA ALA A 293 -20.61 -23.68 -9.02
C ALA A 293 -21.19 -24.57 -10.12
N GLN A 294 -22.51 -24.78 -10.13
CA GLN A 294 -23.19 -25.53 -11.18
C GLN A 294 -23.05 -24.84 -12.54
N LEU A 295 -23.31 -23.53 -12.63
CA LEU A 295 -23.15 -22.76 -13.86
C LEU A 295 -21.71 -22.83 -14.40
N GLN A 296 -20.71 -22.78 -13.51
CA GLN A 296 -19.31 -22.88 -13.91
C GLN A 296 -18.95 -24.28 -14.42
N LYS A 297 -19.54 -25.33 -13.83
CA LYS A 297 -19.36 -26.71 -14.30
C LYS A 297 -19.96 -26.89 -15.70
N GLU A 298 -21.18 -26.41 -15.93
CA GLU A 298 -21.84 -26.42 -17.24
C GLU A 298 -21.00 -25.70 -18.29
N LYS A 299 -20.53 -24.46 -18.00
CA LYS A 299 -19.63 -23.72 -18.92
C LYS A 299 -18.31 -24.44 -19.20
N LYS A 300 -17.75 -25.17 -18.21
CA LYS A 300 -16.51 -25.95 -18.38
C LYS A 300 -16.75 -27.16 -19.30
N GLU A 301 -17.89 -27.82 -19.17
CA GLU A 301 -18.30 -28.94 -20.03
C GLU A 301 -18.56 -28.48 -21.47
N GLU A 302 -19.29 -27.37 -21.66
CA GLU A 302 -19.51 -26.76 -22.98
C GLU A 302 -18.19 -26.40 -23.68
N ARG A 303 -17.24 -25.80 -22.95
CA ARG A 303 -15.91 -25.48 -23.50
C ARG A 303 -15.11 -26.72 -23.90
N LYS A 304 -15.19 -27.80 -23.10
CA LYS A 304 -14.55 -29.08 -23.43
C LYS A 304 -15.16 -29.68 -24.70
N ALA A 305 -16.50 -29.70 -24.79
CA ALA A 305 -17.21 -30.18 -25.97
C ALA A 305 -16.86 -29.36 -27.23
N ALA A 306 -16.83 -28.03 -27.14
CA ALA A 306 -16.46 -27.16 -28.25
C ALA A 306 -15.00 -27.36 -28.71
N LYS A 307 -14.06 -27.58 -27.77
CA LYS A 307 -12.67 -27.91 -28.10
C LYS A 307 -12.54 -29.28 -28.78
N MET A 308 -13.31 -30.28 -28.33
CA MET A 308 -13.35 -31.60 -28.98
C MET A 308 -13.91 -31.52 -30.40
N ALA A 309 -15.03 -30.81 -30.61
CA ALA A 309 -15.62 -30.61 -31.92
C ALA A 309 -14.68 -29.87 -32.91
N LYS A 310 -13.96 -28.83 -32.45
CA LYS A 310 -12.93 -28.15 -33.27
C LYS A 310 -11.76 -29.08 -33.62
N LYS A 311 -11.38 -29.99 -32.70
CA LYS A 311 -10.31 -30.96 -32.95
C LYS A 311 -10.74 -32.02 -33.97
N GLU A 312 -11.99 -32.47 -33.90
CA GLU A 312 -12.55 -33.41 -34.88
C GLU A 312 -12.69 -32.80 -36.27
N GLN A 313 -13.13 -31.55 -36.39
CA GLN A 313 -13.18 -30.83 -37.68
C GLN A 313 -11.80 -30.59 -38.30
N LYS A 314 -10.74 -30.41 -37.48
CA LYS A 314 -9.35 -30.28 -37.97
C LYS A 314 -8.74 -31.61 -38.45
N VAL A 315 -9.29 -32.75 -38.03
CA VAL A 315 -8.81 -34.09 -38.45
C VAL A 315 -9.50 -34.56 -39.75
N SER A 316 -10.57 -33.89 -40.20
CA SER A 316 -11.35 -34.26 -41.39
C SER A 316 -11.21 -33.31 -42.60
N GLY A 317 -10.32 -32.30 -42.55
CA GLY A 317 -10.07 -31.36 -43.66
C GLY A 317 -8.77 -31.66 -44.40
N PRO A 318 -8.64 -31.38 -45.72
CA PRO A 318 -7.39 -31.58 -46.45
C PRO A 318 -6.27 -30.72 -45.85
N GLU A 319 -5.07 -31.28 -45.76
CA GLU A 319 -3.85 -30.54 -45.40
C GLU A 319 -3.57 -29.48 -46.46
N ASP A 320 -3.90 -28.21 -46.18
CA ASP A 320 -3.13 -27.06 -46.65
C ASP A 320 -3.53 -25.79 -45.88
N ASP A 321 -2.54 -24.92 -45.74
CA ASP A 321 -2.55 -23.55 -45.21
C ASP A 321 -2.42 -23.35 -43.67
N MET A 322 -1.17 -23.16 -43.26
CA MET A 322 -0.78 -22.45 -42.05
C MET A 322 -1.09 -20.95 -42.21
N GLU A 323 -2.24 -20.51 -41.69
CA GLU A 323 -2.40 -19.13 -41.23
C GLU A 323 -2.61 -19.11 -39.71
N ILE A 324 -1.76 -18.33 -39.04
CA ILE A 324 -1.84 -18.07 -37.60
C ILE A 324 -2.94 -17.02 -37.41
N GLU A 325 -4.16 -17.45 -37.13
CA GLU A 325 -5.19 -16.59 -36.54
C GLU A 325 -5.03 -16.58 -35.01
N GLU A 326 -4.67 -15.42 -34.47
CA GLU A 326 -4.76 -15.13 -33.03
C GLU A 326 -6.23 -15.18 -32.59
N ALA A 327 -6.56 -16.15 -31.75
CA ALA A 327 -7.91 -16.34 -31.23
C ALA A 327 -8.27 -15.29 -30.17
N GLU A 328 -9.44 -14.68 -30.31
CA GLU A 328 -10.11 -13.89 -29.28
C GLU A 328 -10.21 -14.69 -27.96
N GLU A 329 -9.54 -14.20 -26.91
CA GLU A 329 -9.63 -14.75 -25.57
C GLU A 329 -10.95 -14.34 -24.89
N GLY A 330 -11.98 -15.17 -25.03
CA GLY A 330 -13.14 -15.16 -24.16
C GLY A 330 -12.77 -15.53 -22.72
N VAL A 331 -13.29 -14.77 -21.75
CA VAL A 331 -13.16 -14.88 -20.28
C VAL A 331 -12.76 -16.27 -19.75
N ASP A 332 -11.47 -16.56 -19.68
CA ASP A 332 -10.89 -17.64 -18.87
C ASP A 332 -11.16 -17.35 -17.39
N SER A 333 -11.95 -18.21 -16.75
CA SER A 333 -12.18 -18.18 -15.30
C SER A 333 -10.98 -18.86 -14.63
N PRO A 334 -10.41 -18.30 -13.56
CA PRO A 334 -9.32 -18.96 -12.86
C PRO A 334 -9.81 -20.25 -12.19
N ASP A 335 -8.94 -21.26 -12.23
CA ASP A 335 -9.07 -22.58 -11.64
C ASP A 335 -9.39 -22.44 -10.15
N VAL A 336 -10.54 -22.96 -9.72
CA VAL A 336 -10.87 -23.11 -8.30
C VAL A 336 -10.49 -24.52 -7.92
N THR A 337 -9.44 -24.64 -7.10
CA THR A 337 -9.08 -25.88 -6.41
C THR A 337 -10.29 -26.40 -5.63
N GLU A 338 -10.66 -27.64 -5.92
CA GLU A 338 -11.69 -28.38 -5.18
C GLU A 338 -11.28 -28.47 -3.70
N GLN A 339 -12.04 -27.82 -2.83
CA GLN A 339 -12.12 -28.20 -1.42
C GLN A 339 -13.49 -28.84 -1.22
N GLU A 340 -13.48 -30.15 -1.02
CA GLU A 340 -14.67 -30.93 -0.69
C GLU A 340 -15.26 -30.46 0.65
N VAL A 341 -16.56 -30.20 0.62
CA VAL A 341 -17.39 -29.99 1.80
C VAL A 341 -17.79 -31.36 2.32
N SER A 342 -17.47 -31.69 3.56
CA SER A 342 -18.23 -32.69 4.32
C SER A 342 -18.93 -32.00 5.49
N ALA A 343 -20.26 -32.01 5.43
CA ALA A 343 -21.13 -31.77 6.55
C ALA A 343 -21.97 -33.04 6.69
N GLU A 344 -21.72 -33.81 7.74
CA GLU A 344 -22.65 -34.80 8.27
C GLU A 344 -22.94 -34.47 9.72
N SER A 345 -24.22 -34.62 10.06
CA SER A 345 -24.89 -34.23 11.28
C SER A 345 -25.03 -35.40 12.26
N GLU A 346 -25.05 -35.05 13.55
CA GLU A 346 -25.67 -35.75 14.70
C GLU A 346 -25.11 -37.10 15.19
N SER A 347 -24.60 -37.11 16.42
CA SER A 347 -25.29 -37.76 17.56
C SER A 347 -24.56 -37.49 18.88
N THR A 348 -25.35 -37.12 19.88
CA THR A 348 -25.04 -37.10 21.31
C THR A 348 -24.88 -38.52 21.84
N GLU A 349 -23.84 -38.78 22.62
CA GLU A 349 -23.84 -39.80 23.68
C GLU A 349 -22.94 -39.31 24.84
N GLU A 350 -23.58 -39.10 26.00
CA GLU A 350 -22.95 -39.11 27.32
C GLU A 350 -22.32 -40.48 27.59
N ILE A 351 -21.27 -40.55 28.44
CA ILE A 351 -20.97 -41.59 29.45
C ILE A 351 -19.67 -41.14 30.17
N GLU A 352 -19.84 -40.58 31.36
CA GLU A 352 -19.39 -41.08 32.69
C GLU A 352 -17.90 -40.93 33.04
N GLU A 353 -17.67 -40.17 34.12
CA GLU A 353 -16.47 -40.18 34.96
C GLU A 353 -16.20 -41.58 35.55
N PRO A 354 -14.97 -41.80 36.04
CA PRO A 354 -14.91 -42.36 37.38
C PRO A 354 -14.07 -41.52 38.36
N GLU A 355 -14.65 -41.41 39.55
CA GLU A 355 -14.16 -40.83 40.79
C GLU A 355 -12.87 -41.48 41.35
N VAL A 356 -12.03 -40.61 41.92
CA VAL A 356 -11.41 -40.64 43.26
C VAL A 356 -10.52 -41.82 43.67
N LEU A 357 -9.27 -41.50 44.01
CA LEU A 357 -8.64 -41.93 45.26
C LEU A 357 -7.76 -40.77 45.82
N LYS A 358 -8.19 -40.23 46.97
CA LYS A 358 -7.36 -39.55 47.99
C LYS A 358 -6.32 -40.58 48.49
N GLU A 359 -5.14 -40.25 48.97
CA GLU A 359 -4.85 -39.46 50.17
C GLU A 359 -3.32 -39.53 50.39
N THR A 360 -2.64 -38.44 50.73
CA THR A 360 -1.79 -38.32 51.96
C THR A 360 -1.04 -36.99 51.97
N GLU A 361 -1.35 -36.20 53.01
CA GLU A 361 -0.57 -35.07 53.49
C GLU A 361 0.79 -35.53 54.02
N VAL A 362 1.84 -34.75 53.78
CA VAL A 362 2.89 -34.52 54.78
C VAL A 362 3.21 -33.02 54.79
N VAL A 363 2.95 -32.43 55.93
CA VAL A 363 3.34 -31.10 56.41
C VAL A 363 4.83 -31.13 56.78
N SER A 364 5.57 -30.08 56.44
CA SER A 364 6.57 -29.49 57.36
C SER A 364 6.95 -28.09 56.92
N ASP A 365 6.72 -27.18 57.86
CA ASP A 365 7.13 -25.77 57.96
C ASP A 365 8.60 -25.51 57.65
N ASP A 366 8.92 -24.29 57.17
CA ASP A 366 9.90 -23.37 57.80
C ASP A 366 10.16 -22.14 56.89
N GLU A 367 9.61 -21.00 57.32
CA GLU A 367 10.18 -19.65 57.23
C GLU A 367 10.40 -19.18 58.70
N PRO A 368 11.16 -18.12 59.05
CA PRO A 368 11.87 -17.12 58.22
C PRO A 368 13.30 -16.82 58.76
N GLU A 369 14.03 -15.86 58.16
CA GLU A 369 14.86 -14.92 58.95
C GLU A 369 15.22 -13.65 58.14
N GLU A 370 14.75 -12.51 58.66
CA GLU A 370 15.23 -11.16 58.41
C GLU A 370 16.50 -10.90 59.22
N THR A 371 17.42 -10.06 58.72
CA THR A 371 18.18 -9.12 59.56
C THR A 371 18.51 -7.84 58.79
N GLU A 372 18.00 -6.73 59.31
CA GLU A 372 18.48 -5.35 59.11
C GLU A 372 19.86 -5.13 59.75
N SER A 373 20.62 -4.14 59.25
CA SER A 373 21.21 -3.09 60.10
C SER A 373 21.73 -1.92 59.27
N ALA A 374 21.48 -0.71 59.79
CA ALA A 374 21.71 0.61 59.23
C ALA A 374 22.99 1.28 59.78
N ASP A 375 23.08 2.59 59.53
CA ASP A 375 23.84 3.67 60.20
C ASP A 375 25.14 4.11 59.48
N GLU A 376 25.22 5.33 58.88
CA GLU A 376 25.33 6.72 59.40
C GLU A 376 26.73 7.22 58.92
N GLU A 377 27.08 8.47 58.58
CA GLU A 377 26.68 9.81 59.03
C GLU A 377 27.31 10.89 58.09
N GLU A 378 26.76 12.10 58.20
CA GLU A 378 27.15 13.49 57.81
C GLU A 378 28.66 13.82 57.56
N THR A 379 29.13 14.90 56.90
CA THR A 379 28.76 16.34 56.94
C THR A 379 29.65 17.17 55.96
N GLU A 380 29.24 18.42 55.72
CA GLU A 380 30.04 19.67 55.56
C GLU A 380 30.02 20.50 54.25
N GLU A 381 29.42 21.69 54.40
CA GLU A 381 29.52 22.90 53.57
C GLU A 381 30.92 23.55 53.62
N LYS A 382 31.38 24.21 52.54
CA LYS A 382 31.61 25.68 52.49
C LYS A 382 32.34 26.15 51.21
N LYS A 383 31.77 27.22 50.64
CA LYS A 383 32.39 28.45 50.09
C LYS A 383 33.86 28.37 49.63
N GLN A 384 34.09 28.69 48.35
CA GLN A 384 34.87 29.90 48.02
C GLN A 384 34.61 30.38 46.59
N SER A 385 34.13 31.62 46.52
CA SER A 385 34.29 32.53 45.39
C SER A 385 35.77 32.80 45.15
N ASP A 386 36.21 32.86 43.90
CA ASP A 386 37.14 33.90 43.45
C ASP A 386 37.07 34.07 41.91
N THR A 387 36.58 35.26 41.56
CA THR A 387 36.88 36.07 40.37
C THR A 387 38.29 35.88 39.80
N TYR A 388 38.42 35.75 38.48
CA TYR A 388 39.49 36.43 37.73
C TYR A 388 39.03 36.75 36.29
N GLU A 389 39.10 38.06 35.99
CA GLU A 389 38.99 38.68 34.66
C GLU A 389 40.24 38.44 33.80
N GLY A 390 40.10 38.68 32.49
CA GLY A 390 41.20 38.88 31.51
C GLY A 390 41.01 37.98 30.28
N LYS A 391 40.43 38.40 29.15
CA LYS A 391 40.91 39.41 28.17
C LYS A 391 42.43 39.31 27.94
N ASP A 392 42.83 38.71 26.83
CA ASP A 392 43.31 39.43 25.64
C ASP A 392 43.72 38.47 24.51
N GLU A 393 43.64 39.01 23.29
CA GLU A 393 44.02 38.55 21.94
C GLU A 393 43.08 37.63 21.13
#